data_AF-A0A7S0MJS9-F1
#
_entry.id   AF-A0A7S0MJS9-F1
#
_cell.length_a   1.000
_cell.length_b   1.000
_cell.length_c   1.000
_cell.angle_alpha   90.00
_cell.angle_beta   90.00
_cell.angle_gamma   90.00
#
_symmetry.space_group_name_H-M   'P 1'
#
loop_
_entity.id
_entity.type
_entity.pdbx_description
1 polymer ?
#
loop_
_entity_poly.entity_id
_entity_poly.type
_entity_poly.pdbx_seq_one_letter_code
_entity_poly.pdbx_strand_id
1 'polypeptide(L)'
;GRVGPPLWAANGTSADLSFLVYNIAPWSGRSLKDVALGNSMGGAIGYFQVGFNVIVTFSVQNTGLVDPAASLMLEMNVLEAEDEFSSETLLPMGIEIRDPRQPRLVALAPTEGPSTQSTLLMLGITACPDLRQLVNGFENISCMFDLGIREIPGTIYKVIDLADGGGQNCGQFQQLVDGKSSIPSRFVTVPSEELVFQYESVCSATYALSIQVKSSDNFLVFVQSPVLDFPMPESRTSWPATVRIGKGTTELLAKYEFVLDPVGEALVFAQTQEHELSCGLAGNVLLSMTLTNFAIINSVSELKIIFGSEEVPVQRLVSSSSQRTKITIIVPASARPSVVNVTVYPARLPSNLASFSFEYFDDDNPSIVDYSPDQVYSSPGGTNFQVSMIHFPDVSLDLIYLSIE
;
A
#
# COMPACT_ATOMS: atom_id res chain seq x y z
N GLY A 1 27.25 -2.30 9.36
CA GLY A 1 28.52 -1.63 9.72
C GLY A 1 29.05 -2.21 11.01
N ARG A 2 30.38 -2.19 11.22
CA ARG A 2 31.00 -2.46 12.52
C ARG A 2 31.34 -1.09 13.11
N VAL A 3 30.51 -0.59 14.02
CA VAL A 3 30.83 0.62 14.77
C VAL A 3 31.84 0.20 15.85
N GLY A 4 32.94 0.94 15.99
CA GLY A 4 33.84 0.82 17.13
C GLY A 4 33.10 1.10 18.45
N PRO A 5 33.80 1.05 19.60
CA PRO A 5 33.18 1.34 20.90
C PRO A 5 32.41 2.68 20.88
N PRO A 6 31.35 2.81 21.70
CA PRO A 6 30.38 3.90 21.60
C PRO A 6 31.04 5.29 21.66
N LEU A 7 30.52 6.21 20.84
CA LEU A 7 30.93 7.61 20.62
C LEU A 7 30.74 8.54 21.83
N TRP A 8 30.83 8.00 23.05
CA TRP A 8 30.62 8.72 24.31
C TRP A 8 31.96 9.06 24.94
N ALA A 9 32.93 9.33 24.08
CA ALA A 9 34.26 9.67 24.50
C ALA A 9 34.31 11.20 24.74
N ALA A 10 35.11 11.60 25.74
CA ALA A 10 35.17 12.96 26.25
C ALA A 10 35.40 14.00 25.14
N ASN A 11 34.96 15.26 25.34
CA ASN A 11 35.25 16.37 24.42
C ASN A 11 36.68 16.27 23.86
N GLY A 12 36.81 16.16 22.53
CA GLY A 12 38.10 16.01 21.85
C GLY A 12 38.47 14.59 21.41
N THR A 13 37.61 13.59 21.58
CA THR A 13 37.83 12.25 21.00
C THR A 13 37.25 12.12 19.59
N SER A 14 38.06 11.61 18.68
CA SER A 14 37.66 11.19 17.34
C SER A 14 37.11 9.76 17.38
N ALA A 15 36.02 9.50 16.67
CA ALA A 15 35.63 8.13 16.33
C ALA A 15 35.70 7.92 14.83
N ASP A 16 36.35 6.82 14.45
CA ASP A 16 36.36 6.37 13.06
C ASP A 16 35.06 5.63 12.80
N LEU A 17 34.28 6.15 11.85
CA LEU A 17 33.04 5.53 11.41
C LEU A 17 33.28 4.90 10.04
N SER A 18 32.93 3.63 9.90
CA SER A 18 32.98 2.91 8.62
C SER A 18 31.58 2.47 8.22
N PHE A 19 31.11 2.98 7.07
CA PHE A 19 29.82 2.59 6.51
C PHE A 19 30.04 1.74 5.26
N LEU A 20 29.16 0.75 5.10
CA LEU A 20 29.11 -0.09 3.91
C LEU A 20 27.87 0.32 3.13
N VAL A 21 28.07 0.90 1.95
CA VAL A 21 26.98 1.27 1.05
C VAL A 21 26.73 0.10 0.12
N TYR A 22 25.54 -0.48 0.21
CA TYR A 22 25.11 -1.58 -0.64
C TYR A 22 24.39 -1.07 -1.88
N ASN A 23 24.41 -1.85 -2.96
CA ASN A 23 23.53 -1.66 -4.11
C ASN A 23 23.71 -0.32 -4.84
N ILE A 24 24.95 0.17 -4.92
CA ILE A 24 25.32 1.10 -6.00
C ILE A 24 25.30 0.27 -7.28
N ALA A 25 24.10 0.08 -7.83
CA ALA A 25 23.92 -0.70 -9.03
C ALA A 25 24.83 -0.11 -10.12
N PRO A 26 25.56 -0.94 -10.90
CA PRO A 26 26.28 -0.43 -12.05
C PRO A 26 25.25 -0.07 -13.12
N TRP A 27 24.62 1.10 -13.00
CA TRP A 27 24.02 1.75 -14.14
C TRP A 27 25.21 2.13 -15.04
N SER A 28 25.37 1.40 -16.15
CA SER A 28 26.30 1.70 -17.26
C SER A 28 27.81 1.41 -17.12
N GLY A 29 28.24 0.46 -16.28
CA GLY A 29 29.65 0.01 -16.32
C GLY A 29 30.70 1.07 -15.93
N ARG A 30 30.28 2.11 -15.20
CA ARG A 30 31.13 3.21 -14.71
C ARG A 30 31.73 2.89 -13.34
N SER A 31 32.89 3.48 -13.04
CA SER A 31 33.60 3.35 -11.76
C SER A 31 33.44 4.62 -10.90
N LEU A 32 33.26 4.45 -9.59
CA LEU A 32 33.16 5.55 -8.63
C LEU A 32 34.49 6.31 -8.55
N LYS A 33 34.47 7.64 -8.76
CA LYS A 33 35.70 8.46 -8.80
C LYS A 33 35.99 9.21 -7.50
N ASP A 34 34.95 9.68 -6.82
CA ASP A 34 35.12 10.42 -5.57
C ASP A 34 33.86 10.37 -4.69
N VAL A 35 34.03 10.66 -3.40
CA VAL A 35 32.97 10.76 -2.39
C VAL A 35 33.22 12.03 -1.58
N ALA A 36 32.34 13.02 -1.70
CA ALA A 36 32.43 14.25 -0.92
C ALA A 36 31.36 14.30 0.17
N LEU A 37 31.71 14.83 1.34
CA LEU A 37 30.77 15.14 2.42
C LEU A 37 30.45 16.64 2.40
N GLY A 38 29.16 17.00 2.39
CA GLY A 38 28.71 18.39 2.23
C GLY A 38 29.02 19.35 3.38
N ASN A 39 29.56 18.88 4.51
CA ASN A 39 29.76 19.69 5.72
C ASN A 39 31.22 19.74 6.20
N SER A 40 31.68 20.93 6.58
CA SER A 40 33.04 21.31 6.96
C SER A 40 33.57 20.74 8.30
N MET A 41 32.87 19.80 8.92
CA MET A 41 33.27 19.18 10.19
C MET A 41 33.94 17.79 10.04
N GLY A 42 34.10 17.29 8.83
CA GLY A 42 34.77 16.01 8.56
C GLY A 42 36.28 16.13 8.43
N GLY A 43 37.03 15.35 9.21
CA GLY A 43 38.44 15.05 8.91
C GLY A 43 38.58 14.11 7.70
N ALA A 44 39.82 13.77 7.34
CA ALA A 44 40.20 13.01 6.14
C ALA A 44 39.21 11.87 5.79
N ILE A 45 38.69 11.92 4.56
CA ILE A 45 37.80 10.90 4.00
C ILE A 45 38.68 9.87 3.30
N GLY A 46 38.62 8.62 3.75
CA GLY A 46 39.18 7.48 3.06
C GLY A 46 38.06 6.64 2.47
N TYR A 47 38.10 6.35 1.18
CA TYR A 47 37.21 5.35 0.59
C TYR A 47 38.02 4.26 -0.10
N PHE A 48 37.45 3.06 -0.16
CA PHE A 48 38.00 1.98 -0.97
C PHE A 48 36.87 1.13 -1.54
N GLN A 49 37.04 0.73 -2.80
CA GLN A 49 36.05 -0.05 -3.53
C GLN A 49 36.33 -1.55 -3.36
N VAL A 50 35.30 -2.32 -3.02
CA VAL A 50 35.35 -3.79 -2.93
C VAL A 50 34.23 -4.38 -3.78
N GLY A 51 34.55 -4.74 -5.03
CA GLY A 51 33.54 -5.16 -6.01
C GLY A 51 32.59 -4.01 -6.38
N PHE A 52 31.28 -4.22 -6.20
CA PHE A 52 30.22 -3.21 -6.39
C PHE A 52 29.90 -2.40 -5.13
N ASN A 53 30.64 -2.62 -4.03
CA ASN A 53 30.41 -1.92 -2.78
C ASN A 53 31.49 -0.86 -2.56
N VAL A 54 31.08 0.27 -1.99
CA VAL A 54 31.99 1.34 -1.57
C VAL A 54 31.97 1.40 -0.05
N ILE A 55 33.17 1.28 0.54
CA ILE A 55 33.35 1.54 1.97
C ILE A 55 33.85 2.96 2.10
N VAL A 56 33.06 3.78 2.78
CA VAL A 56 33.41 5.16 3.11
C VAL A 56 33.76 5.23 4.58
N THR A 57 34.94 5.75 4.86
CA THR A 57 35.49 5.92 6.20
C THR A 57 35.76 7.39 6.42
N PHE A 58 35.20 7.95 7.48
CA PHE A 58 35.51 9.30 7.90
C PHE A 58 35.57 9.35 9.43
N SER A 59 36.34 10.30 9.92
CA SER A 59 36.48 10.54 11.35
C SER A 59 35.67 11.77 11.73
N VAL A 60 34.69 11.58 12.62
CA VAL A 60 33.90 12.70 13.15
C VAL A 60 34.56 13.14 14.45
N GLN A 61 35.02 14.40 14.49
CA GLN A 61 35.44 15.01 15.74
C GLN A 61 34.20 15.38 16.56
N ASN A 62 34.07 14.79 17.74
CA ASN A 62 33.00 15.13 18.67
C ASN A 62 33.32 16.48 19.37
N THR A 63 33.29 17.57 18.60
CA THR A 63 33.42 18.93 19.12
C THR A 63 32.04 19.57 19.14
N GLY A 64 31.20 19.19 20.11
CA GLY A 64 29.99 19.94 20.44
C GLY A 64 28.64 19.26 20.24
N LEU A 65 28.55 17.94 20.04
CA LEU A 65 27.28 17.21 20.13
C LEU A 65 26.88 17.07 21.62
N VAL A 66 26.39 18.16 22.20
CA VAL A 66 25.89 18.22 23.60
C VAL A 66 24.45 17.72 23.71
N ASP A 67 23.75 17.59 22.58
CA ASP A 67 22.35 17.15 22.53
C ASP A 67 22.22 15.70 22.05
N PRO A 68 21.71 14.76 22.87
CA PRO A 68 21.46 13.37 22.46
C PRO A 68 20.39 13.22 21.37
N ALA A 69 19.64 14.28 21.03
CA ALA A 69 18.71 14.33 19.90
C ALA A 69 19.32 14.91 18.61
N ALA A 70 20.57 15.38 18.64
CA ALA A 70 21.22 15.97 17.47
C ALA A 70 21.40 14.94 16.35
N SER A 71 20.66 15.11 15.26
CA SER A 71 20.82 14.33 14.03
C SER A 71 21.96 14.95 13.22
N LEU A 72 23.08 14.26 13.09
CA LEU A 72 24.13 14.68 12.15
C LEU A 72 23.71 14.27 10.74
N MET A 73 23.19 15.18 9.93
CA MET A 73 22.92 14.90 8.52
C MET A 73 24.23 15.01 7.74
N LEU A 74 24.76 13.87 7.28
CA LEU A 74 25.85 13.83 6.32
C LEU A 74 25.24 13.70 4.93
N GLU A 75 25.37 14.74 4.11
CA GLU A 75 25.09 14.64 2.68
C GLU A 75 26.33 14.06 1.99
N MET A 76 26.15 12.92 1.32
CA MET A 76 27.21 12.27 0.57
C MET A 76 26.97 12.50 -0.93
N ASN A 77 27.86 13.25 -1.56
CA ASN A 77 27.81 13.51 -2.99
C ASN A 77 28.64 12.46 -3.72
N VAL A 78 27.99 11.70 -4.61
CA VAL A 78 28.66 10.79 -5.53
C VAL A 78 28.91 11.54 -6.83
N LEU A 79 30.19 11.81 -7.14
CA LEU A 79 30.58 12.50 -8.37
C LEU A 79 30.82 11.46 -9.47
N GLU A 80 30.00 11.49 -10.53
CA GLU A 80 30.21 10.67 -11.73
C GLU A 80 31.22 11.32 -12.69
N ALA A 81 31.97 10.48 -13.44
CA ALA A 81 32.90 10.94 -14.45
C ALA A 81 32.18 11.27 -15.78
N GLU A 82 32.66 12.36 -16.41
CA GLU A 82 32.18 13.00 -17.63
C GLU A 82 31.96 12.05 -18.82
N ASP A 83 30.77 12.11 -19.41
CA ASP A 83 30.55 12.15 -20.86
C ASP A 83 29.50 13.24 -21.10
N GLU A 84 29.94 14.42 -21.57
CA GLU A 84 29.28 15.61 -22.17
C GLU A 84 27.80 16.01 -21.89
N PHE A 85 27.05 15.36 -21.01
CA PHE A 85 25.72 15.79 -20.56
C PHE A 85 25.61 15.64 -19.04
N SER A 86 26.04 16.69 -18.32
CA SER A 86 26.02 16.75 -16.86
C SER A 86 24.61 17.00 -16.33
N SER A 87 23.93 15.95 -15.89
CA SER A 87 22.96 16.07 -14.79
C SER A 87 23.55 15.38 -13.57
N GLU A 88 24.03 16.17 -12.61
CA GLU A 88 24.39 15.68 -11.27
C GLU A 88 23.14 15.03 -10.66
N THR A 89 23.11 13.69 -10.63
CA THR A 89 22.03 12.98 -9.96
C THR A 89 22.39 12.92 -8.48
N LEU A 90 21.97 13.94 -7.73
CA LEU A 90 22.10 13.97 -6.28
C LEU A 90 21.23 12.86 -5.69
N LEU A 91 21.85 11.78 -5.22
CA LEU A 91 21.21 10.82 -4.33
C LEU A 91 21.44 11.28 -2.90
N PRO A 92 20.45 11.90 -2.23
CA PRO A 92 20.60 12.26 -0.83
C PRO A 92 20.70 10.98 0.01
N MET A 93 21.93 10.57 0.32
CA MET A 93 22.18 9.54 1.31
C MET A 93 22.38 10.22 2.65
N GLY A 94 21.34 10.20 3.50
CA GLY A 94 21.45 10.66 4.87
C GLY A 94 22.06 9.57 5.75
N ILE A 95 23.22 9.83 6.34
CA ILE A 95 23.75 8.98 7.42
C ILE A 95 23.14 9.46 8.73
N GLU A 96 22.43 8.58 9.41
CA GLU A 96 21.82 8.86 10.71
C GLU A 96 22.63 8.16 11.83
N ILE A 97 23.28 8.96 12.69
CA ILE A 97 23.94 8.47 13.90
C ILE A 97 22.96 8.63 15.06
N ARG A 98 22.56 7.53 15.70
CA ARG A 98 21.63 7.54 16.84
C ARG A 98 22.06 6.56 17.93
N ASP A 99 21.58 6.82 19.14
CA ASP A 99 21.69 5.89 20.27
C ASP A 99 20.85 4.64 20.00
N PRO A 100 21.47 3.45 19.86
CA PRO A 100 20.75 2.20 19.63
C PRO A 100 19.97 1.71 20.86
N ARG A 101 20.00 2.44 21.98
CA ARG A 101 19.22 2.14 23.19
C ARG A 101 17.87 2.88 23.22
N GLN A 102 17.65 3.84 22.34
CA GLN A 102 16.40 4.57 22.29
C GLN A 102 15.41 3.88 21.35
N PRO A 103 14.12 3.76 21.76
CA PRO A 103 13.07 3.24 20.89
C PRO A 103 13.02 4.00 19.56
N ARG A 104 12.93 3.25 18.46
CA ARG A 104 12.82 3.82 17.11
C ARG A 104 11.66 3.21 16.36
N LEU A 105 10.86 4.07 15.72
CA LEU A 105 9.93 3.66 14.69
C LEU A 105 10.71 3.40 13.39
N VAL A 106 10.59 2.20 12.87
CA VAL A 106 11.13 1.80 11.56
C VAL A 106 10.17 2.17 10.46
N ALA A 107 8.92 1.74 10.61
CA ALA A 107 7.86 1.93 9.63
C ALA A 107 6.49 1.82 10.30
N LEU A 108 5.48 2.43 9.68
CA LEU A 108 4.08 2.41 10.09
C LEU A 108 3.23 2.16 8.86
N ALA A 109 2.22 1.30 8.99
CA ALA A 109 1.18 1.13 7.99
C ALA A 109 -0.19 0.87 8.64
N PRO A 110 -1.30 1.35 8.05
CA PRO A 110 -1.32 2.45 7.09
C PRO A 110 -0.91 3.77 7.78
N THR A 111 -0.55 4.78 6.98
CA THR A 111 -0.20 6.13 7.49
C THR A 111 -1.41 7.05 7.68
N GLU A 112 -2.56 6.66 7.13
CA GLU A 112 -3.83 7.38 7.24
C GLU A 112 -4.99 6.39 7.46
N GLY A 113 -6.14 6.88 7.89
CA GLY A 113 -7.38 6.12 7.92
C GLY A 113 -8.58 6.95 8.36
N PRO A 114 -9.80 6.39 8.31
CA PRO A 114 -11.02 7.12 8.59
C PRO A 114 -11.07 7.64 10.04
N SER A 115 -11.59 8.84 10.25
CA SER A 115 -11.82 9.42 11.58
C SER A 115 -12.99 8.76 12.32
N THR A 116 -13.99 8.30 11.57
CA THR A 116 -15.25 7.74 12.11
C THR A 116 -15.19 6.22 12.30
N GLN A 117 -14.07 5.58 11.99
CA GLN A 117 -13.87 4.15 12.15
C GLN A 117 -12.44 3.85 12.62
N SER A 118 -12.31 2.84 13.47
CA SER A 118 -10.99 2.32 13.82
C SER A 118 -10.28 1.69 12.63
N THR A 119 -8.97 1.90 12.58
CA THR A 119 -8.04 1.26 11.63
C THR A 119 -7.03 0.44 12.43
N LEU A 120 -6.68 -0.74 11.92
CA LEU A 120 -5.57 -1.50 12.46
C LEU A 120 -4.28 -0.91 11.90
N LEU A 121 -3.35 -0.55 12.79
CA LEU A 121 -2.02 -0.06 12.45
C LEU A 121 -1.02 -1.14 12.81
N MET A 122 0.00 -1.32 11.97
CA MET A 122 1.17 -2.10 12.28
C MET A 122 2.40 -1.18 12.35
N LEU A 123 3.09 -1.23 13.49
CA LEU A 123 4.29 -0.46 13.75
C LEU A 123 5.47 -1.41 13.84
N GLY A 124 6.50 -1.09 13.06
CA GLY A 124 7.83 -1.68 13.18
C GLY A 124 8.65 -0.90 14.18
N ILE A 125 9.09 -1.52 15.27
CA ILE A 125 9.80 -0.84 16.35
C ILE A 125 11.10 -1.56 16.66
N THR A 126 12.18 -0.81 16.87
CA THR A 126 13.48 -1.34 17.31
C THR A 126 13.91 -0.69 18.62
N ALA A 127 14.74 -1.39 19.40
CA ALA A 127 15.37 -0.90 20.63
C ALA A 127 14.38 -0.40 21.71
N CYS A 128 13.25 -1.10 21.87
CA CYS A 128 12.24 -0.74 22.86
C CYS A 128 12.05 -1.85 23.91
N PRO A 129 12.94 -1.96 24.92
CA PRO A 129 12.91 -3.07 25.89
C PRO A 129 11.62 -3.11 26.72
N ASP A 130 10.95 -1.97 26.91
CA ASP A 130 9.68 -1.91 27.64
C ASP A 130 8.60 -2.75 26.96
N LEU A 131 8.56 -2.81 25.61
CA LEU A 131 7.59 -3.64 24.87
C LEU A 131 7.73 -5.13 25.16
N ARG A 132 8.91 -5.59 25.60
CA ARG A 132 9.09 -6.97 26.06
C ARG A 132 8.21 -7.30 27.27
N GLN A 133 7.90 -6.31 28.11
CA GLN A 133 6.98 -6.51 29.24
C GLN A 133 5.55 -6.80 28.76
N LEU A 134 5.09 -6.18 27.67
CA LEU A 134 3.80 -6.51 27.05
C LEU A 134 3.75 -7.92 26.50
N VAL A 135 4.83 -8.36 25.82
CA VAL A 135 4.94 -9.74 25.31
C VAL A 135 4.78 -10.76 26.44
N ASN A 136 5.29 -10.43 27.63
CA ASN A 136 5.21 -11.27 28.82
C ASN A 136 3.89 -11.14 29.60
N GLY A 137 2.89 -10.42 29.08
CA GLY A 137 1.56 -10.31 29.68
C GLY A 137 1.42 -9.26 30.79
N PHE A 138 2.32 -8.28 30.87
CA PHE A 138 2.20 -7.17 31.85
C PHE A 138 1.45 -5.96 31.25
N GLU A 139 0.50 -5.40 32.02
CA GLU A 139 -0.57 -4.50 31.53
C GLU A 139 -0.25 -3.00 31.40
N ASN A 140 1.00 -2.55 31.58
CA ASN A 140 1.27 -1.12 31.81
C ASN A 140 1.89 -0.35 30.62
N ILE A 141 1.56 -0.71 29.38
CA ILE A 141 1.96 0.10 28.21
C ILE A 141 0.74 0.76 27.61
N SER A 142 0.76 2.08 27.56
CA SER A 142 -0.27 2.88 26.92
C SER A 142 0.08 3.12 25.46
N CYS A 143 -0.96 3.19 24.64
CA CYS A 143 -0.90 3.79 23.32
C CYS A 143 -1.82 5.01 23.34
N MET A 144 -1.29 6.18 23.02
CA MET A 144 -2.06 7.42 22.97
C MET A 144 -1.94 8.03 21.57
N PHE A 145 -3.05 8.53 21.05
CA PHE A 145 -3.09 9.35 19.84
C PHE A 145 -3.21 10.80 20.29
N ASP A 146 -2.11 11.55 20.16
CA ASP A 146 -2.09 12.98 20.45
C ASP A 146 -2.45 13.79 19.20
N LEU A 147 -3.61 14.44 19.24
CA LEU A 147 -4.13 15.30 18.18
C LEU A 147 -3.69 16.77 18.33
N GLY A 148 -2.83 17.08 19.30
CA GLY A 148 -2.39 18.42 19.68
C GLY A 148 -3.41 19.20 20.54
N ILE A 149 -4.69 18.82 20.47
CA ILE A 149 -5.76 19.40 21.31
C ILE A 149 -6.27 18.44 22.38
N ARG A 150 -6.07 17.15 22.17
CA ARG A 150 -6.63 16.07 22.97
C ARG A 150 -5.81 14.81 22.73
N GLU A 151 -5.55 14.09 23.80
CA GLU A 151 -4.99 12.74 23.74
C GLU A 151 -6.12 11.73 23.83
N ILE A 152 -6.10 10.73 22.96
CA ILE A 152 -7.15 9.69 22.90
C ILE A 152 -6.48 8.33 23.00
N PRO A 153 -6.94 7.44 23.88
CA PRO A 153 -6.32 6.12 24.03
C PRO A 153 -6.54 5.27 22.78
N GLY A 154 -5.45 4.70 22.27
CA GLY A 154 -5.45 3.60 21.32
C GLY A 154 -5.45 2.25 22.04
N THR A 155 -5.75 1.18 21.31
CA THR A 155 -5.72 -0.19 21.87
C THR A 155 -4.58 -0.99 21.25
N ILE A 156 -3.63 -1.47 22.05
CA ILE A 156 -2.60 -2.40 21.58
C ILE A 156 -3.21 -3.80 21.57
N TYR A 157 -3.33 -4.41 20.39
CA TYR A 157 -3.89 -5.76 20.25
C TYR A 157 -2.85 -6.85 20.43
N LYS A 158 -1.66 -6.65 19.88
CA LYS A 158 -0.64 -7.68 19.80
C LYS A 158 0.75 -7.04 19.67
N VAL A 159 1.71 -7.62 20.36
CA VAL A 159 3.14 -7.33 20.20
C VAL A 159 3.83 -8.64 19.81
N ILE A 160 4.65 -8.61 18.77
CA ILE A 160 5.40 -9.77 18.27
C ILE A 160 6.88 -9.46 18.42
N ASP A 161 7.59 -10.25 19.23
CA ASP A 161 9.05 -10.20 19.32
C ASP A 161 9.65 -10.86 18.08
N LEU A 162 10.49 -10.13 17.35
CA LEU A 162 11.16 -10.62 16.15
C LEU A 162 12.36 -11.52 16.47
N ALA A 163 12.86 -11.51 17.71
CA ALA A 163 13.97 -12.35 18.16
C ALA A 163 13.58 -13.84 18.28
N ASP A 164 12.32 -14.14 18.58
CA ASP A 164 11.83 -15.51 18.80
C ASP A 164 11.55 -16.30 17.50
N GLY A 165 12.19 -15.91 16.40
CA GLY A 165 11.99 -16.55 15.09
C GLY A 165 10.73 -16.09 14.34
N GLY A 166 9.91 -15.21 14.93
CA GLY A 166 8.76 -14.59 14.26
C GLY A 166 9.16 -13.85 12.97
N GLY A 167 10.39 -13.33 12.92
CA GLY A 167 10.99 -12.68 11.76
C GLY A 167 11.08 -13.53 10.49
N GLN A 168 11.21 -14.86 10.60
CA GLN A 168 11.35 -15.72 9.43
C GLN A 168 10.02 -15.95 8.69
N ASN A 169 8.89 -15.77 9.38
CA ASN A 169 7.54 -15.89 8.80
C ASN A 169 6.88 -14.52 8.52
N CYS A 170 7.63 -13.42 8.69
CA CYS A 170 7.16 -12.05 8.45
C CYS A 170 6.68 -11.78 7.00
N GLY A 171 7.06 -12.63 6.04
CA GLY A 171 6.57 -12.57 4.66
C GLY A 171 5.15 -13.11 4.46
N GLN A 172 4.48 -13.57 5.52
CA GLN A 172 3.08 -13.97 5.47
C GLN A 172 2.32 -13.30 6.61
N PHE A 173 1.99 -12.01 6.41
CA PHE A 173 1.12 -11.25 7.32
C PHE A 173 -0.12 -12.06 7.73
N GLN A 174 -0.72 -12.76 6.77
CA GLN A 174 -1.87 -13.63 7.00
C GLN A 174 -1.61 -14.67 8.12
N GLN A 175 -0.43 -15.31 8.16
CA GLN A 175 -0.09 -16.27 9.21
C GLN A 175 0.10 -15.62 10.58
N LEU A 176 0.61 -14.38 10.62
CA LEU A 176 0.77 -13.62 11.87
C LEU A 176 -0.59 -13.29 12.50
N VAL A 177 -1.64 -13.26 11.68
CA VAL A 177 -3.00 -12.90 12.09
C VAL A 177 -3.92 -14.14 12.26
N ASP A 178 -3.83 -15.13 11.37
CA ASP A 178 -4.68 -16.33 11.39
C ASP A 178 -4.35 -17.31 12.54
N GLY A 179 -3.13 -17.26 13.07
CA GLY A 179 -2.58 -18.27 13.98
C GLY A 179 -2.93 -18.15 15.47
N LYS A 180 -4.16 -17.78 15.88
CA LYS A 180 -4.62 -17.54 17.29
C LYS A 180 -4.56 -16.08 17.78
N SER A 181 -4.74 -15.08 16.93
CA SER A 181 -4.61 -13.68 17.35
C SER A 181 -5.86 -13.13 18.06
N SER A 182 -5.63 -12.25 19.04
CA SER A 182 -6.59 -11.36 19.71
C SER A 182 -7.14 -10.26 18.79
N ILE A 183 -6.72 -10.23 17.51
CA ILE A 183 -7.10 -9.18 16.56
C ILE A 183 -8.52 -9.48 16.07
N PRO A 184 -9.46 -8.53 16.18
CA PRO A 184 -10.83 -8.74 15.69
C PRO A 184 -10.86 -9.09 14.20
N SER A 185 -11.64 -10.12 13.85
CA SER A 185 -11.74 -10.64 12.48
C SER A 185 -12.02 -9.56 11.44
N ARG A 186 -12.81 -8.52 11.79
CA ARG A 186 -13.13 -7.39 10.90
C ARG A 186 -11.91 -6.70 10.28
N PHE A 187 -10.75 -6.70 10.96
CA PHE A 187 -9.53 -6.08 10.45
C PHE A 187 -8.71 -7.01 9.53
N VAL A 188 -9.10 -8.28 9.46
CA VAL A 188 -8.34 -9.38 8.86
C VAL A 188 -9.10 -10.02 7.71
N THR A 189 -10.44 -9.98 7.75
CA THR A 189 -11.28 -10.45 6.66
C THR A 189 -11.12 -9.56 5.44
N VAL A 190 -10.28 -10.02 4.51
CA VAL A 190 -10.05 -9.47 3.16
C VAL A 190 -9.65 -7.98 3.20
N PRO A 191 -8.46 -7.65 3.75
CA PRO A 191 -7.89 -6.30 3.63
C PRO A 191 -7.63 -5.95 2.16
N SER A 192 -7.44 -4.67 1.88
CA SER A 192 -6.99 -4.24 0.55
C SER A 192 -5.61 -4.80 0.22
N GLU A 193 -5.34 -5.07 -1.06
CA GLU A 193 -4.05 -5.61 -1.50
C GLU A 193 -2.90 -4.65 -1.20
N GLU A 194 -3.12 -3.35 -1.41
CA GLU A 194 -2.14 -2.32 -1.05
C GLU A 194 -1.85 -2.31 0.46
N LEU A 195 -2.87 -2.49 1.32
CA LEU A 195 -2.66 -2.55 2.77
C LEU A 195 -1.86 -3.79 3.18
N VAL A 196 -2.13 -4.95 2.56
CA VAL A 196 -1.31 -6.17 2.77
C VAL A 196 0.14 -5.91 2.38
N PHE A 197 0.38 -5.30 1.23
CA PHE A 197 1.72 -4.95 0.77
C PHE A 197 2.41 -3.96 1.71
N GLN A 198 1.69 -2.94 2.21
CA GLN A 198 2.22 -2.00 3.19
C GLN A 198 2.61 -2.70 4.49
N TYR A 199 1.82 -3.66 4.97
CA TYR A 199 2.18 -4.45 6.14
C TYR A 199 3.42 -5.31 5.89
N GLU A 200 3.49 -6.03 4.77
CA GLU A 200 4.68 -6.81 4.41
C GLU A 200 5.94 -5.93 4.32
N SER A 201 5.81 -4.70 3.86
CA SER A 201 6.87 -3.69 3.85
C SER A 201 7.34 -3.32 5.26
N VAL A 202 6.42 -3.04 6.20
CA VAL A 202 6.75 -2.77 7.61
C VAL A 202 7.49 -3.95 8.23
N CYS A 203 6.97 -5.16 8.03
CA CYS A 203 7.59 -6.42 8.46
C CYS A 203 9.04 -6.54 7.95
N SER A 204 9.21 -6.39 6.64
CA SER A 204 10.50 -6.55 5.95
C SER A 204 11.52 -5.50 6.40
N ALA A 205 11.11 -4.24 6.49
CA ALA A 205 11.97 -3.13 6.94
C ALA A 205 12.43 -3.33 8.39
N THR A 206 11.52 -3.76 9.28
CA THR A 206 11.82 -3.97 10.69
C THR A 206 12.76 -5.16 10.88
N TYR A 207 12.53 -6.25 10.14
CA TYR A 207 13.40 -7.43 10.17
C TYR A 207 14.79 -7.14 9.60
N ALA A 208 14.90 -6.38 8.50
CA ALA A 208 16.18 -5.99 7.95
C ALA A 208 17.04 -5.20 8.96
N LEU A 209 16.41 -4.33 9.76
CA LEU A 209 17.10 -3.60 10.83
C LEU A 209 17.42 -4.46 12.05
N SER A 210 16.56 -5.42 12.41
CA SER A 210 16.80 -6.28 13.57
C SER A 210 18.10 -7.10 13.44
N ILE A 211 18.41 -7.58 12.22
CA ILE A 211 19.66 -8.29 11.91
C ILE A 211 20.88 -7.39 12.17
N GLN A 212 20.79 -6.09 11.85
CA GLN A 212 21.89 -5.16 11.97
C GLN A 212 22.16 -4.74 13.41
N VAL A 213 21.09 -4.49 14.18
CA VAL A 213 21.20 -3.94 15.54
C VAL A 213 21.57 -5.02 16.56
N LYS A 214 21.42 -6.33 16.26
CA LYS A 214 21.65 -7.45 17.19
C LYS A 214 21.02 -7.23 18.58
N SER A 215 19.96 -6.42 18.65
CA SER A 215 19.17 -6.26 19.85
C SER A 215 18.09 -7.33 19.84
N SER A 216 17.82 -7.91 21.00
CA SER A 216 16.62 -8.74 21.17
C SER A 216 15.34 -7.89 21.08
N ASP A 217 15.43 -6.56 21.19
CA ASP A 217 14.30 -5.66 21.43
C ASP A 217 13.70 -5.08 20.13
N ASN A 218 13.35 -5.94 19.18
CA ASN A 218 12.72 -5.54 17.92
C ASN A 218 11.33 -6.16 17.83
N PHE A 219 10.32 -5.33 17.59
CA PHE A 219 8.93 -5.70 17.74
C PHE A 219 8.09 -5.26 16.54
N LEU A 220 7.08 -6.07 16.21
CA LEU A 220 5.92 -5.61 15.47
C LEU A 220 4.79 -5.36 16.46
N VAL A 221 4.19 -4.18 16.41
CA VAL A 221 3.09 -3.79 17.31
C VAL A 221 1.84 -3.51 16.49
N PHE A 222 0.76 -4.18 16.85
CA PHE A 222 -0.56 -3.98 16.27
C PHE A 222 -1.40 -3.08 17.15
N VAL A 223 -1.80 -1.93 16.63
CA VAL A 223 -2.53 -0.89 17.36
C VAL A 223 -3.85 -0.60 16.65
N GLN A 224 -4.94 -0.54 17.38
CA GLN A 224 -6.19 0.01 16.90
C GLN A 224 -6.19 1.53 17.07
N SER A 225 -6.44 2.26 15.99
CA SER A 225 -6.76 3.68 16.10
C SER A 225 -8.14 3.89 16.77
N PRO A 226 -8.28 4.92 17.61
CA PRO A 226 -9.57 5.27 18.18
C PRO A 226 -10.54 5.77 17.11
N VAL A 227 -11.83 5.71 17.41
CA VAL A 227 -12.86 6.46 16.68
C VAL A 227 -12.92 7.86 17.26
N LEU A 228 -12.95 8.88 16.40
CA LEU A 228 -13.04 10.27 16.81
C LEU A 228 -14.51 10.66 16.94
N ASP A 229 -14.96 10.82 18.18
CA ASP A 229 -16.36 11.02 18.56
C ASP A 229 -16.75 12.50 18.79
N PHE A 230 -15.86 13.43 18.44
CA PHE A 230 -16.02 14.85 18.66
C PHE A 230 -16.05 15.63 17.33
N PRO A 231 -16.76 16.76 17.27
CA PRO A 231 -16.87 17.56 16.06
C PRO A 231 -15.48 18.08 15.65
N MET A 232 -15.05 17.75 14.44
CA MET A 232 -13.86 18.35 13.83
C MET A 232 -14.22 19.70 13.19
N PRO A 233 -13.28 20.67 13.14
CA PRO A 233 -13.46 21.90 12.38
C PRO A 233 -13.75 21.58 10.91
N GLU A 234 -14.82 22.17 10.37
CA GLU A 234 -15.26 21.96 8.97
C GLU A 234 -14.19 22.36 7.93
N SER A 235 -13.20 23.16 8.31
CA SER A 235 -12.14 23.64 7.43
C SER A 235 -11.02 22.63 7.16
N ARG A 236 -11.00 21.47 7.85
CA ARG A 236 -9.95 20.46 7.69
C ARG A 236 -10.52 19.22 7.04
N THR A 237 -9.78 18.64 6.09
CA THR A 237 -10.08 17.32 5.50
C THR A 237 -9.43 16.18 6.27
N SER A 238 -8.46 16.50 7.12
CA SER A 238 -7.69 15.53 7.89
C SER A 238 -7.10 16.12 9.17
N TRP A 239 -6.68 15.25 10.08
CA TRP A 239 -6.08 15.60 11.35
C TRP A 239 -4.82 14.78 11.62
N PRO A 240 -3.63 15.41 11.69
CA PRO A 240 -2.41 14.70 12.04
C PRO A 240 -2.41 14.33 13.52
N ALA A 241 -2.09 13.08 13.81
CA ALA A 241 -1.93 12.51 15.13
C ALA A 241 -0.49 12.06 15.34
N THR A 242 0.03 12.30 16.53
CA THR A 242 1.26 11.66 17.00
C THR A 242 0.87 10.45 17.84
N VAL A 243 1.16 9.25 17.34
CA VAL A 243 0.99 8.00 18.08
C VAL A 243 2.15 7.86 19.05
N ARG A 244 1.85 7.84 20.34
CA ARG A 244 2.79 7.64 21.45
C ARG A 244 2.63 6.23 21.97
N ILE A 245 3.69 5.44 21.93
CA ILE A 245 3.73 4.08 22.50
C ILE A 245 4.89 4.01 23.48
N GLY A 246 4.62 3.58 24.72
CA GLY A 246 5.66 3.38 25.72
C GLY A 246 5.17 3.59 27.14
N LYS A 247 6.12 3.75 28.07
CA LYS A 247 5.83 4.03 29.48
C LYS A 247 6.85 5.03 30.01
N GLY A 248 6.38 6.20 30.47
CA GLY A 248 7.26 7.20 31.07
C GLY A 248 8.10 7.93 30.02
N THR A 249 9.43 7.85 30.10
CA THR A 249 10.35 8.65 29.26
C THR A 249 10.74 7.97 27.94
N THR A 250 10.37 6.71 27.74
CA THR A 250 10.68 5.90 26.55
C THR A 250 9.49 5.90 25.60
N GLU A 251 9.14 7.08 25.09
CA GLU A 251 8.02 7.23 24.17
C GLU A 251 8.48 7.19 22.72
N LEU A 252 7.83 6.33 21.94
CA LEU A 252 7.98 6.27 20.51
C LEU A 252 6.91 7.12 19.84
N LEU A 253 7.33 8.00 18.93
CA LEU A 253 6.45 8.88 18.17
C LEU A 253 6.27 8.33 16.75
N ALA A 254 5.04 8.12 16.33
CA ALA A 254 4.67 7.86 14.93
C ALA A 254 3.68 8.91 14.42
N LYS A 255 3.72 9.22 13.13
CA LYS A 255 2.77 10.15 12.51
C LYS A 255 1.66 9.36 11.84
N TYR A 256 0.41 9.62 12.19
CA TYR A 256 -0.77 9.02 11.60
C TYR A 256 -1.78 10.10 11.26
N GLU A 257 -2.55 9.94 10.20
CA GLU A 257 -3.50 10.95 9.75
C GLU A 257 -4.93 10.42 9.81
N PHE A 258 -5.78 11.07 10.61
CA PHE A 258 -7.22 10.79 10.60
C PHE A 258 -7.88 11.60 9.50
N VAL A 259 -8.46 10.91 8.54
CA VAL A 259 -9.10 11.51 7.37
C VAL A 259 -10.60 11.59 7.65
N LEU A 260 -11.18 12.78 7.44
CA LEU A 260 -12.62 12.97 7.59
C LEU A 260 -13.40 12.22 6.51
N ASP A 261 -14.62 11.85 6.85
CA ASP A 261 -15.55 11.32 5.87
C ASP A 261 -15.83 12.37 4.77
N PRO A 262 -15.75 11.97 3.49
CA PRO A 262 -16.02 12.89 2.40
C PRO A 262 -17.47 13.37 2.44
N VAL A 263 -17.67 14.62 2.03
CA VAL A 263 -19.00 15.23 1.90
C VAL A 263 -19.40 15.21 0.43
N GLY A 264 -20.66 14.84 0.20
CA GLY A 264 -21.25 14.78 -1.15
C GLY A 264 -21.06 13.43 -1.83
N GLU A 265 -21.46 13.40 -3.10
CA GLU A 265 -21.33 12.22 -3.95
C GLU A 265 -19.87 11.97 -4.30
N ALA A 266 -19.54 10.69 -4.45
CA ALA A 266 -18.26 10.26 -4.96
C ALA A 266 -18.28 10.20 -6.48
N LEU A 267 -17.12 10.39 -7.09
CA LEU A 267 -16.97 10.23 -8.53
C LEU A 267 -16.43 8.84 -8.82
N VAL A 268 -16.89 8.24 -9.92
CA VAL A 268 -16.47 6.91 -10.36
C VAL A 268 -15.97 6.97 -11.79
N PHE A 269 -14.78 6.42 -12.00
CA PHE A 269 -14.26 6.07 -13.31
C PHE A 269 -14.22 4.55 -13.41
N ALA A 270 -15.07 3.99 -14.27
CA ALA A 270 -15.22 2.56 -14.46
C ALA A 270 -14.80 2.17 -15.88
N GLN A 271 -14.23 0.97 -16.05
CA GLN A 271 -13.87 0.43 -17.35
C GLN A 271 -13.70 -1.10 -17.29
N THR A 272 -14.11 -1.79 -18.35
CA THR A 272 -13.74 -3.19 -18.59
C THR A 272 -12.27 -3.31 -19.02
N GLN A 273 -11.80 -4.54 -19.23
CA GLN A 273 -10.47 -4.78 -19.81
C GLN A 273 -10.31 -4.21 -21.22
N GLU A 274 -11.42 -4.02 -21.94
CA GLU A 274 -11.47 -3.45 -23.29
C GLU A 274 -11.65 -1.93 -23.29
N HIS A 275 -11.61 -1.30 -22.10
CA HIS A 275 -11.83 0.14 -21.90
C HIS A 275 -13.25 0.62 -22.25
N GLU A 276 -14.24 -0.27 -22.18
CA GLU A 276 -15.64 0.03 -22.46
C GLU A 276 -16.49 -0.03 -21.18
N LEU A 277 -17.70 0.54 -21.25
CA LEU A 277 -18.74 0.45 -20.20
C LEU A 277 -19.90 -0.44 -20.67
N SER A 278 -19.54 -1.51 -21.37
CA SER A 278 -20.48 -2.44 -22.00
C SER A 278 -19.96 -3.88 -21.94
N CYS A 279 -20.88 -4.84 -21.99
CA CYS A 279 -20.54 -6.24 -22.26
C CYS A 279 -21.72 -7.00 -22.88
N GLY A 280 -21.43 -8.20 -23.40
CA GLY A 280 -22.44 -9.17 -23.84
C GLY A 280 -23.35 -9.65 -22.69
N LEU A 281 -24.41 -10.36 -23.04
CA LEU A 281 -25.43 -10.82 -22.08
C LEU A 281 -24.89 -11.84 -21.08
N ALA A 282 -23.85 -12.58 -21.44
CA ALA A 282 -23.21 -13.54 -20.56
C ALA A 282 -22.54 -12.89 -19.33
N GLY A 283 -22.26 -11.59 -19.37
CA GLY A 283 -21.51 -10.91 -18.32
C GLY A 283 -20.13 -11.52 -18.14
N ASN A 284 -19.76 -11.80 -16.88
CA ASN A 284 -18.48 -12.42 -16.50
C ASN A 284 -17.23 -11.65 -16.97
N VAL A 285 -17.38 -10.36 -17.23
CA VAL A 285 -16.27 -9.45 -17.55
C VAL A 285 -15.77 -8.79 -16.28
N LEU A 286 -14.45 -8.63 -16.17
CA LEU A 286 -13.83 -7.89 -15.08
C LEU A 286 -14.06 -6.38 -15.26
N LEU A 287 -14.79 -5.77 -14.33
CA LEU A 287 -15.00 -4.33 -14.29
C LEU A 287 -14.12 -3.70 -13.21
N SER A 288 -13.23 -2.80 -13.62
CA SER A 288 -12.37 -2.05 -12.72
C SER A 288 -12.95 -0.67 -12.47
N MET A 289 -13.04 -0.27 -11.19
CA MET A 289 -13.57 1.03 -10.79
C MET A 289 -12.54 1.79 -9.95
N THR A 290 -12.36 3.07 -10.27
CA THR A 290 -11.59 4.03 -9.50
C THR A 290 -12.54 5.11 -8.98
N LEU A 291 -12.66 5.20 -7.66
CA LEU A 291 -13.53 6.12 -6.95
C LEU A 291 -12.70 7.27 -6.37
N THR A 292 -13.18 8.51 -6.47
CA THR A 292 -12.59 9.69 -5.82
C THR A 292 -13.65 10.40 -4.98
N ASN A 293 -13.21 11.20 -4.00
CA ASN A 293 -14.10 11.73 -2.95
C ASN A 293 -14.91 10.61 -2.27
N PHE A 294 -14.28 9.44 -2.06
CA PHE A 294 -14.90 8.23 -1.54
C PHE A 294 -14.29 7.87 -0.20
N ALA A 295 -15.10 7.41 0.75
CA ALA A 295 -14.64 7.08 2.08
C ALA A 295 -13.53 6.02 2.06
N ILE A 296 -12.54 6.13 2.96
CA ILE A 296 -11.50 5.10 3.09
C ILE A 296 -12.14 3.79 3.55
N ILE A 297 -11.84 2.72 2.83
CA ILE A 297 -12.32 1.35 3.01
C ILE A 297 -11.15 0.47 3.40
N ASN A 298 -11.23 -0.17 4.57
CA ASN A 298 -10.19 -1.08 5.03
C ASN A 298 -10.44 -2.53 4.59
N SER A 299 -11.71 -2.91 4.42
CA SER A 299 -12.15 -4.27 4.09
C SER A 299 -13.24 -4.26 3.01
N VAL A 300 -13.23 -5.28 2.16
CA VAL A 300 -14.31 -5.55 1.18
C VAL A 300 -15.69 -5.58 1.84
N SER A 301 -15.80 -6.04 3.09
CA SER A 301 -17.08 -6.12 3.81
C SER A 301 -17.73 -4.76 4.11
N GLU A 302 -16.98 -3.66 3.97
CA GLU A 302 -17.45 -2.29 4.18
C GLU A 302 -18.02 -1.66 2.91
N LEU A 303 -17.96 -2.36 1.76
CA LEU A 303 -18.43 -1.89 0.47
C LEU A 303 -19.73 -2.59 0.06
N LYS A 304 -20.61 -1.82 -0.60
CA LYS A 304 -21.80 -2.35 -1.26
C LYS A 304 -21.86 -1.86 -2.70
N ILE A 305 -22.20 -2.77 -3.61
CA ILE A 305 -22.31 -2.50 -5.04
C ILE A 305 -23.64 -3.06 -5.51
N ILE A 306 -24.47 -2.20 -6.09
CA ILE A 306 -25.75 -2.55 -6.69
C ILE A 306 -25.62 -2.39 -8.20
N PHE A 307 -25.83 -3.48 -8.94
CA PHE A 307 -25.78 -3.53 -10.40
C PHE A 307 -27.21 -3.68 -10.93
N GLY A 308 -27.83 -2.57 -11.31
CA GLY A 308 -29.27 -2.52 -11.61
C GLY A 308 -30.12 -2.76 -10.37
N SER A 309 -30.52 -4.02 -10.16
CA SER A 309 -31.33 -4.45 -9.01
C SER A 309 -30.67 -5.55 -8.16
N GLU A 310 -29.49 -6.01 -8.56
CA GLU A 310 -28.76 -7.09 -7.91
C GLU A 310 -27.58 -6.55 -7.10
N GLU A 311 -27.35 -7.08 -5.90
CA GLU A 311 -26.14 -6.79 -5.13
C GLU A 311 -25.00 -7.69 -5.60
N VAL A 312 -23.90 -7.08 -6.03
CA VAL A 312 -22.74 -7.79 -6.60
C VAL A 312 -21.61 -7.81 -5.58
N PRO A 313 -21.00 -8.97 -5.28
CA PRO A 313 -19.86 -9.03 -4.37
C PRO A 313 -18.64 -8.33 -4.98
N VAL A 314 -17.91 -7.58 -4.15
CA VAL A 314 -16.61 -7.04 -4.56
C VAL A 314 -15.64 -8.20 -4.69
N GLN A 315 -15.04 -8.36 -5.86
CA GLN A 315 -14.07 -9.43 -6.09
C GLN A 315 -12.73 -9.08 -5.42
N ARG A 316 -12.25 -7.85 -5.61
CA ARG A 316 -10.97 -7.37 -5.05
C ARG A 316 -11.07 -5.91 -4.67
N LEU A 317 -10.51 -5.58 -3.50
CA LEU A 317 -10.19 -4.22 -3.09
C LEU A 317 -8.69 -4.02 -3.31
N VAL A 318 -8.33 -3.34 -4.39
CA VAL A 318 -6.92 -3.15 -4.77
C VAL A 318 -6.26 -2.15 -3.82
N SER A 319 -6.90 -0.99 -3.62
CA SER A 319 -6.44 0.01 -2.66
C SER A 319 -7.52 0.99 -2.23
N SER A 320 -7.31 1.64 -1.09
CA SER A 320 -8.16 2.72 -0.61
C SER A 320 -7.34 3.72 0.18
N SER A 321 -7.42 4.98 -0.21
CA SER A 321 -6.76 6.13 0.41
C SER A 321 -7.71 7.32 0.46
N SER A 322 -7.30 8.40 1.12
CA SER A 322 -8.02 9.67 1.16
C SER A 322 -8.30 10.27 -0.22
N GLN A 323 -7.49 9.92 -1.22
CA GLN A 323 -7.59 10.46 -2.58
C GLN A 323 -8.37 9.54 -3.52
N ARG A 324 -8.17 8.23 -3.40
CA ARG A 324 -8.71 7.26 -4.37
C ARG A 324 -8.97 5.90 -3.74
N THR A 325 -10.04 5.24 -4.22
CA THR A 325 -10.33 3.84 -3.92
C THR A 325 -10.43 3.07 -5.23
N LYS A 326 -9.72 1.93 -5.32
CA LYS A 326 -9.70 1.06 -6.50
C LYS A 326 -10.25 -0.31 -6.15
N ILE A 327 -11.26 -0.72 -6.90
CA ILE A 327 -11.95 -2.00 -6.71
C ILE A 327 -12.19 -2.68 -8.04
N THR A 328 -12.36 -4.00 -8.00
CA THR A 328 -12.80 -4.77 -9.16
C THR A 328 -13.99 -5.67 -8.80
N ILE A 329 -14.89 -5.83 -9.75
CA ILE A 329 -16.02 -6.76 -9.69
C ILE A 329 -16.08 -7.61 -10.93
N ILE A 330 -16.82 -8.71 -10.85
CA ILE A 330 -17.27 -9.46 -12.02
C ILE A 330 -18.68 -8.97 -12.36
N VAL A 331 -18.87 -8.53 -13.60
CA VAL A 331 -20.19 -8.10 -14.10
C VAL A 331 -21.13 -9.32 -14.12
N PRO A 332 -22.33 -9.24 -13.52
CA PRO A 332 -23.28 -10.34 -13.53
C PRO A 332 -23.83 -10.60 -14.95
N ALA A 333 -24.46 -11.75 -15.18
CA ALA A 333 -25.14 -12.01 -16.45
C ALA A 333 -26.46 -11.24 -16.53
N SER A 334 -26.89 -10.87 -17.74
CA SER A 334 -28.21 -10.28 -18.00
C SER A 334 -29.03 -11.15 -18.92
N ALA A 335 -30.34 -11.22 -18.69
CA ALA A 335 -31.26 -11.95 -19.56
C ALA A 335 -31.62 -11.18 -20.84
N ARG A 336 -31.40 -9.86 -20.88
CA ARG A 336 -31.82 -8.99 -21.99
C ARG A 336 -30.87 -7.80 -22.17
N PRO A 337 -30.75 -7.27 -23.40
CA PRO A 337 -30.06 -6.01 -23.65
C PRO A 337 -30.72 -4.88 -22.86
N SER A 338 -29.91 -4.11 -22.14
CA SER A 338 -30.39 -3.02 -21.29
C SER A 338 -29.25 -2.13 -20.81
N VAL A 339 -29.57 -0.88 -20.50
CA VAL A 339 -28.66 0.00 -19.75
C VAL A 339 -29.04 -0.05 -18.29
N VAL A 340 -28.13 -0.48 -17.42
CA VAL A 340 -28.34 -0.59 -15.98
C VAL A 340 -27.56 0.47 -15.22
N ASN A 341 -28.12 0.98 -14.13
CA ASN A 341 -27.42 1.88 -13.23
C ASN A 341 -26.60 1.06 -12.23
N VAL A 342 -25.31 1.34 -12.12
CA VAL A 342 -24.40 0.74 -11.15
C VAL A 342 -24.17 1.76 -10.05
N THR A 343 -24.40 1.38 -8.80
CA THR A 343 -24.21 2.25 -7.63
C THR A 343 -23.25 1.60 -6.65
N VAL A 344 -22.24 2.35 -6.21
CA VAL A 344 -21.23 1.92 -5.24
C VAL A 344 -21.27 2.84 -4.03
N TYR A 345 -21.32 2.29 -2.82
CA TYR A 345 -21.31 3.10 -1.60
C TYR A 345 -20.66 2.37 -0.40
N PRO A 346 -20.07 3.11 0.55
CA PRO A 346 -19.63 2.57 1.82
C PRO A 346 -20.84 2.19 2.68
N ALA A 347 -20.83 0.99 3.28
CA ALA A 347 -21.91 0.52 4.15
C ALA A 347 -22.19 1.47 5.33
N ARG A 348 -21.15 2.14 5.83
CA ARG A 348 -21.24 3.09 6.96
C ARG A 348 -21.65 4.51 6.55
N LEU A 349 -21.48 4.87 5.28
CA LEU A 349 -21.78 6.20 4.75
C LEU A 349 -22.54 6.09 3.41
N PRO A 350 -23.80 5.59 3.40
CA PRO A 350 -24.53 5.35 2.16
C PRO A 350 -24.80 6.61 1.33
N SER A 351 -24.72 7.80 1.94
CA SER A 351 -24.84 9.09 1.25
C SER A 351 -23.63 9.42 0.37
N ASN A 352 -22.46 8.85 0.64
CA ASN A 352 -21.26 9.00 -0.18
C ASN A 352 -21.23 7.92 -1.27
N LEU A 353 -22.25 7.94 -2.13
CA LEU A 353 -22.38 7.00 -3.23
C LEU A 353 -21.75 7.55 -4.51
N ALA A 354 -21.33 6.64 -5.39
CA ALA A 354 -21.01 6.95 -6.78
C ALA A 354 -21.89 6.09 -7.70
N SER A 355 -22.30 6.64 -8.84
CA SER A 355 -23.11 5.91 -9.80
C SER A 355 -22.72 6.17 -11.25
N PHE A 356 -22.90 5.17 -12.10
CA PHE A 356 -22.70 5.26 -13.56
C PHE A 356 -23.61 4.27 -14.29
N SER A 357 -23.79 4.48 -15.59
CA SER A 357 -24.56 3.56 -16.44
C SER A 357 -23.64 2.54 -17.11
N PHE A 358 -24.09 1.29 -17.19
CA PHE A 358 -23.40 0.18 -17.85
C PHE A 358 -24.36 -0.50 -18.84
N GLU A 359 -23.90 -0.82 -20.05
CA GLU A 359 -24.74 -1.33 -21.13
C GLU A 359 -24.53 -2.84 -21.38
N TYR A 360 -25.61 -3.60 -21.30
CA TYR A 360 -25.67 -4.95 -21.85
C TYR A 360 -26.15 -4.90 -23.29
N PHE A 361 -25.35 -5.45 -24.20
CA PHE A 361 -25.75 -5.65 -25.59
C PHE A 361 -25.89 -7.13 -25.91
N ASP A 362 -26.65 -7.42 -26.97
CA ASP A 362 -26.76 -8.77 -27.50
C ASP A 362 -25.54 -9.06 -28.38
N ASP A 363 -24.63 -9.87 -27.89
CA ASP A 363 -23.43 -10.32 -28.61
C ASP A 363 -23.68 -11.61 -29.41
N ASP A 364 -24.87 -12.20 -29.30
CA ASP A 364 -25.33 -13.31 -30.15
C ASP A 364 -25.68 -12.80 -31.55
N ASN A 365 -24.67 -12.34 -32.28
CA ASN A 365 -24.81 -12.05 -33.70
C ASN A 365 -25.00 -13.36 -34.47
N PRO A 366 -26.09 -13.49 -35.26
CA PRO A 366 -26.26 -14.64 -36.14
C PRO A 366 -25.07 -14.74 -37.08
N SER A 367 -24.43 -15.89 -37.12
CA SER A 367 -23.29 -16.12 -38.01
C SER A 367 -23.55 -17.33 -38.90
N ILE A 368 -23.20 -17.17 -40.18
CA ILE A 368 -23.28 -18.25 -41.17
C ILE A 368 -22.09 -19.18 -40.93
N VAL A 369 -22.38 -20.43 -40.59
CA VAL A 369 -21.36 -21.46 -40.37
C VAL A 369 -21.12 -22.28 -41.63
N ASP A 370 -22.18 -22.49 -42.41
CA ASP A 370 -22.12 -23.26 -43.66
C ASP A 370 -23.18 -22.77 -44.64
N TYR A 371 -22.91 -22.92 -45.94
CA TYR A 371 -23.89 -22.68 -46.98
C TYR A 371 -23.66 -23.61 -48.17
N SER A 372 -24.74 -24.05 -48.80
CA SER A 372 -24.69 -24.96 -49.94
C SER A 372 -25.82 -24.67 -50.92
N PRO A 373 -25.60 -24.72 -52.25
CA PRO A 373 -24.30 -24.95 -52.89
C PRO A 373 -23.37 -23.74 -52.79
N ASP A 374 -22.06 -24.00 -52.79
CA ASP A 374 -20.98 -22.99 -52.86
C ASP A 374 -20.90 -22.32 -54.26
N GLN A 375 -21.53 -22.93 -55.27
CA GLN A 375 -21.60 -22.40 -56.64
C GLN A 375 -23.04 -22.41 -57.18
N VAL A 376 -23.57 -21.22 -57.42
CA VAL A 376 -24.98 -21.03 -57.86
C VAL A 376 -25.18 -21.24 -59.37
N TYR A 377 -24.11 -21.13 -60.18
CA TYR A 377 -24.20 -21.15 -61.66
C TYR A 377 -23.66 -22.42 -62.32
N SER A 378 -23.19 -23.40 -61.57
CA SER A 378 -22.58 -24.62 -62.13
C SER A 378 -23.59 -25.74 -62.45
N SER A 379 -24.87 -25.57 -62.08
CA SER A 379 -25.92 -26.58 -62.31
C SER A 379 -27.16 -25.98 -63.01
N PRO A 380 -27.72 -26.65 -64.04
CA PRO A 380 -28.86 -26.14 -64.80
C PRO A 380 -30.17 -26.38 -64.04
N GLY A 381 -30.53 -25.45 -63.16
CA GLY A 381 -31.89 -25.24 -62.67
C GLY A 381 -32.22 -25.79 -61.27
N GLY A 382 -32.80 -24.91 -60.45
CA GLY A 382 -33.56 -25.26 -59.24
C GLY A 382 -32.74 -25.80 -58.07
N THR A 383 -31.72 -25.07 -57.63
CA THR A 383 -30.91 -25.47 -56.47
C THR A 383 -31.49 -24.90 -55.18
N ASN A 384 -31.83 -25.78 -54.23
CA ASN A 384 -32.18 -25.36 -52.87
C ASN A 384 -30.92 -24.78 -52.21
N PHE A 385 -30.97 -23.50 -51.84
CA PHE A 385 -29.91 -22.86 -51.06
C PHE A 385 -30.16 -23.18 -49.57
N GLN A 386 -29.20 -23.84 -48.94
CA GLN A 386 -29.21 -24.15 -47.52
C GLN A 386 -28.17 -23.26 -46.85
N VAL A 387 -28.57 -22.56 -45.78
CA VAL A 387 -27.67 -21.79 -44.92
C VAL A 387 -27.80 -22.36 -43.52
N SER A 388 -26.69 -22.80 -42.95
CA SER A 388 -26.60 -23.16 -41.55
C SER A 388 -26.11 -21.95 -40.78
N MET A 389 -26.94 -21.44 -39.88
CA MET A 389 -26.62 -20.32 -39.00
C MET A 389 -26.51 -20.79 -37.56
N ILE A 390 -25.60 -20.21 -36.79
CA ILE A 390 -25.57 -20.28 -35.32
C ILE A 390 -25.98 -18.93 -34.75
N HIS A 391 -26.45 -18.94 -33.49
CA HIS A 391 -26.95 -17.75 -32.79
C HIS A 391 -28.09 -17.05 -33.56
N PHE A 392 -28.91 -17.83 -34.27
CA PHE A 392 -30.09 -17.29 -34.93
C PHE A 392 -31.16 -17.00 -33.87
N PRO A 393 -31.75 -15.80 -33.82
CA PRO A 393 -32.77 -15.49 -32.82
C PRO A 393 -33.98 -16.41 -32.99
N ASP A 394 -34.64 -16.76 -31.88
CA ASP A 394 -35.92 -17.46 -31.87
C ASP A 394 -37.03 -16.53 -32.41
N VAL A 395 -37.06 -16.34 -33.72
CA VAL A 395 -38.13 -15.64 -34.45
C VAL A 395 -39.15 -16.64 -34.97
N SER A 396 -40.43 -16.32 -34.82
CA SER A 396 -41.49 -17.10 -35.48
C SER A 396 -41.24 -17.15 -36.98
N LEU A 397 -41.25 -18.36 -37.56
CA LEU A 397 -41.00 -18.61 -38.98
C LEU A 397 -41.97 -17.84 -39.91
N ASP A 398 -43.11 -17.40 -39.38
CA ASP A 398 -44.11 -16.62 -40.11
C ASP A 398 -43.66 -15.19 -40.46
N LEU A 399 -42.54 -14.71 -39.91
CA LEU A 399 -42.04 -13.33 -40.04
C LEU A 399 -40.75 -13.19 -40.87
N ILE A 400 -40.18 -14.29 -41.38
CA ILE A 400 -38.89 -14.25 -42.09
C ILE A 400 -39.12 -13.93 -43.58
N TYR A 401 -38.92 -12.67 -43.97
CA TYR A 401 -38.69 -12.29 -45.36
C TYR A 401 -37.18 -12.27 -45.63
N LEU A 402 -36.66 -13.34 -46.23
CA LEU A 402 -35.31 -13.38 -46.77
C LEU A 402 -35.30 -12.65 -48.12
N SER A 403 -34.81 -11.40 -48.16
CA SER A 403 -34.39 -10.78 -49.41
C SER A 403 -32.91 -11.10 -49.64
N ILE A 404 -32.63 -11.91 -50.66
CA ILE A 404 -31.28 -12.10 -51.18
C ILE A 404 -31.08 -11.03 -52.25
N GLU A 405 -30.24 -10.02 -51.98
CA GLU A 405 -29.77 -9.05 -52.99
C GLU A 405 -28.56 -9.56 -53.75
#